data_AF-A0A4Y3IN29-F1
#
_entry.id   AF-A0A4Y3IN29-F1
#
_cell.length_a   1.000
_cell.length_b   1.000
_cell.length_c   1.000
_cell.angle_alpha   90.00
_cell.angle_beta   90.00
_cell.angle_gamma   90.00
#
_symmetry.space_group_name_H-M   'P 1'
#
loop_
_entity.id
_entity.type
_entity.pdbx_description
1 polymer ?
#
loop_
_entity_poly.entity_id
_entity_poly.type
_entity_poly.pdbx_seq_one_letter_code
_entity_poly.pdbx_strand_id
1 'polypeptide(L)'
;MRTMEKQKGVAAIVVALSFLAVGGMIQLSVEGTRMIQEQHRLADAAEAATLAVAISNRKNSEASDALARSYLETYMPNIDINTVKVLRTEGNEEVDGNKLYYVQYEVEADASFDSWFNFSDHSSTELESRRVGNDAMARTHMLPSDLDLVFVADFSGSMNSPWNGKSQLQHLKDQVNIISSDLLSSTATSAGYAHRIGFVPYNLRTQESINGDRRCITQLEYEPIEVTTKYQYWNGYRWVWRDQDHLIPFESIDWKTWGEKSSSEVRNCADESNYCSGFMTQQEAKAIRKVFSSAGGNWPDAHSYVDIDISALNWNVSKISAEHLHPVSSKSGSNLFSNGMCGGSENFFTIPLSLQKPSIDSMSASGGTSVYQGLIRGAQVLAEGRSTIGDTEQLEKYNERAQMLLILSDGKEDPFTETFSELVEKGLCTNIRQHFSDHDSPLYIGVIGINFNASGQTGFKNCADEIIDVSNSQDLLDKIQELIQKGAATNGVSRLYDKNS
;
A
#
# COMPACT_ATOMS: atom_id res chain seq x y z
N MET A 1 55.47 -45.80 77.73
CA MET A 1 55.16 -44.35 77.64
C MET A 1 56.40 -43.58 77.21
N ARG A 2 56.37 -42.99 76.00
CA ARG A 2 57.16 -41.86 75.44
C ARG A 2 57.15 -41.99 73.91
N THR A 3 56.83 -41.02 73.06
CA THR A 3 56.20 -39.69 73.17
C THR A 3 55.89 -39.32 71.72
N MET A 4 54.60 -39.10 71.39
CA MET A 4 54.16 -38.59 70.08
C MET A 4 54.40 -37.08 70.02
N GLU A 5 55.59 -36.63 69.62
CA GLU A 5 55.79 -35.21 69.27
C GLU A 5 56.81 -35.08 68.14
N LYS A 6 56.33 -34.96 66.88
CA LYS A 6 57.06 -34.38 65.74
C LYS A 6 56.22 -34.22 64.45
N GLN A 7 54.96 -33.78 64.51
CA GLN A 7 54.17 -33.46 63.28
C GLN A 7 53.24 -32.22 63.39
N LYS A 8 53.47 -31.29 64.33
CA LYS A 8 52.58 -30.12 64.52
C LYS A 8 52.70 -29.03 63.43
N GLY A 9 53.78 -28.98 62.65
CA GLY A 9 54.00 -27.95 61.62
C GLY A 9 53.55 -28.34 60.20
N VAL A 10 53.75 -29.60 59.79
CA VAL A 10 53.39 -30.08 58.45
C VAL A 10 51.86 -30.08 58.26
N ALA A 11 51.11 -30.46 59.29
CA ALA A 11 49.65 -30.42 59.26
C ALA A 11 49.11 -28.99 59.02
N ALA A 12 49.75 -27.97 59.61
CA ALA A 12 49.34 -26.57 59.41
C ALA A 12 49.59 -26.08 57.99
N ILE A 13 50.73 -26.46 57.39
CA ILE A 13 51.07 -26.10 56.00
C ILE A 13 50.12 -26.80 55.01
N VAL A 14 49.84 -28.08 55.22
CA VAL A 14 48.89 -28.83 54.38
C VAL A 14 47.49 -28.24 54.49
N VAL A 15 47.02 -27.92 55.71
CA VAL A 15 45.72 -27.25 55.91
C VAL A 15 45.67 -25.90 55.22
N ALA A 16 46.71 -25.07 55.31
CA ALA A 16 46.77 -23.77 54.64
C ALA A 16 46.72 -23.89 53.10
N LEU A 17 47.46 -24.85 52.53
CA LEU A 17 47.42 -25.13 51.09
C LEU A 17 46.06 -25.70 50.65
N SER A 18 45.43 -26.55 51.48
CA SER A 18 44.08 -27.05 51.21
C SER A 18 43.02 -25.94 51.27
N PHE A 19 43.12 -24.99 52.20
CA PHE A 19 42.23 -23.84 52.27
C PHE A 19 42.32 -22.94 51.03
N LEU A 20 43.54 -22.73 50.50
CA LEU A 20 43.73 -21.99 49.25
C LEU A 20 43.11 -22.73 48.06
N ALA A 21 43.32 -24.04 47.95
CA ALA A 21 42.74 -24.85 46.89
C ALA A 21 41.20 -24.90 46.95
N VAL A 22 40.64 -25.12 48.15
CA VAL A 22 39.18 -25.15 48.35
C VAL A 22 38.57 -23.76 48.16
N GLY A 23 39.21 -22.72 48.70
CA GLY A 23 38.76 -21.33 48.52
C GLY A 23 38.73 -20.90 47.06
N GLY A 24 39.77 -21.23 46.29
CA GLY A 24 39.82 -20.97 44.85
C GLY A 24 38.73 -21.70 44.07
N MET A 25 38.48 -22.98 44.40
CA MET A 25 37.39 -23.74 43.78
C MET A 25 36.00 -23.17 44.12
N ILE A 26 35.78 -22.68 45.34
CA ILE A 26 34.53 -22.03 45.72
C ILE A 26 34.33 -20.76 44.91
N GLN A 27 35.36 -19.92 44.78
CA GLN A 27 35.27 -18.67 43.99
C GLN A 27 34.96 -18.95 42.51
N LEU A 28 35.68 -19.90 41.88
CA LEU A 28 35.40 -20.31 40.51
C LEU A 28 34.00 -20.90 40.35
N SER A 29 33.50 -21.62 41.36
CA SER A 29 32.14 -22.17 41.35
C SER A 29 31.09 -21.08 41.45
N VAL A 30 31.31 -20.05 42.28
CA VAL A 30 30.38 -18.91 42.41
C VAL A 30 30.39 -18.07 41.13
N GLU A 31 31.55 -17.73 40.60
CA GLU A 31 31.63 -16.94 39.36
C GLU A 31 31.11 -17.74 38.17
N GLY A 32 31.45 -19.02 38.08
CA GLY A 32 30.96 -19.92 37.04
C GLY A 32 29.43 -20.07 37.07
N THR A 33 28.83 -20.19 38.25
CA THR A 33 27.36 -20.29 38.35
C THR A 33 26.68 -18.96 38.03
N ARG A 34 27.23 -17.83 38.47
CA ARG A 34 26.71 -16.49 38.13
C ARG A 34 26.80 -16.23 36.62
N MET A 35 27.93 -16.55 36.02
CA MET A 35 28.18 -16.44 34.58
C MET A 35 27.12 -17.20 33.76
N ILE A 36 26.85 -18.45 34.15
CA ILE A 36 25.83 -19.29 33.51
C ILE A 36 24.43 -18.68 33.70
N GLN A 37 24.10 -18.19 34.90
CA GLN A 37 22.81 -17.55 35.17
C GLN A 37 22.59 -16.28 34.36
N GLU A 38 23.61 -15.44 34.25
CA GLU A 38 23.56 -14.18 33.48
C GLU A 38 23.39 -14.46 31.98
N GLN A 39 24.06 -15.48 31.46
CA GLN A 39 23.88 -15.95 30.09
C GLN A 39 22.46 -16.47 29.83
N HIS A 40 21.91 -17.30 30.72
CA HIS A 40 20.53 -17.80 30.58
C HIS A 40 19.49 -16.69 30.66
N ARG A 41 19.65 -15.73 31.57
CA ARG A 41 18.74 -14.59 31.66
C ARG A 41 18.75 -13.72 30.40
N LEU A 42 19.90 -13.56 29.76
CA LEU A 42 20.01 -12.85 28.49
C LEU A 42 19.32 -13.61 27.36
N ALA A 43 19.46 -14.93 27.31
CA ALA A 43 18.74 -15.78 26.36
C ALA A 43 17.21 -15.70 26.57
N ASP A 44 16.72 -15.85 27.80
CA ASP A 44 15.29 -15.73 28.14
C ASP A 44 14.73 -14.34 27.76
N ALA A 45 15.49 -13.28 28.06
CA ALA A 45 15.10 -11.91 27.73
C ALA A 45 15.03 -11.70 26.21
N ALA A 46 16.00 -12.23 25.47
CA ALA A 46 16.02 -12.17 24.03
C ALA A 46 14.90 -13.02 23.39
N GLU A 47 14.54 -14.18 23.95
CA GLU A 47 13.35 -14.96 23.52
C GLU A 47 12.06 -14.15 23.68
N ALA A 48 11.88 -13.54 24.85
CA ALA A 48 10.72 -12.69 25.13
C ALA A 48 10.67 -11.47 24.19
N ALA A 49 11.82 -10.84 23.92
CA ALA A 49 11.94 -9.75 22.98
C ALA A 49 11.62 -10.20 21.54
N THR A 50 12.16 -11.34 21.10
CA THR A 50 11.91 -11.93 19.78
C THR A 50 10.42 -12.20 19.57
N LEU A 51 9.74 -12.75 20.57
CA LEU A 51 8.29 -12.97 20.53
C LEU A 51 7.51 -11.65 20.50
N ALA A 52 7.88 -10.66 21.33
CA ALA A 52 7.21 -9.36 21.36
C ALA A 52 7.32 -8.61 20.03
N VAL A 53 8.51 -8.64 19.42
CA VAL A 53 8.73 -8.05 18.10
C VAL A 53 7.92 -8.79 17.04
N ALA A 54 7.88 -10.12 17.08
CA ALA A 54 7.09 -10.94 16.15
C ALA A 54 5.58 -10.69 16.26
N ILE A 55 5.07 -10.44 17.47
CA ILE A 55 3.68 -10.05 17.72
C ILE A 55 3.42 -8.63 17.20
N SER A 56 4.36 -7.70 17.40
CA SER A 56 4.21 -6.32 16.92
C SER A 56 4.23 -6.21 15.39
N ASN A 57 4.89 -7.17 14.72
CA ASN A 57 5.03 -7.33 13.28
C ASN A 57 5.35 -6.02 12.51
N ARG A 58 6.19 -5.14 13.09
CA ARG A 58 6.52 -3.84 12.49
C ARG A 58 7.54 -4.00 11.37
N LYS A 59 7.25 -3.42 10.19
CA LYS A 59 8.18 -3.40 9.04
C LYS A 59 9.39 -2.47 9.25
N ASN A 60 9.26 -1.43 10.09
CA ASN A 60 10.35 -0.50 10.38
C ASN A 60 11.36 -1.14 11.35
N SER A 61 12.60 -1.35 10.88
CA SER A 61 13.67 -1.95 11.67
C SER A 61 14.01 -1.14 12.92
N GLU A 62 14.07 0.20 12.85
CA GLU A 62 14.40 1.04 14.01
C GLU A 62 13.36 0.93 15.12
N ALA A 63 12.08 0.88 14.74
CA ALA A 63 10.99 0.71 15.70
C ALA A 63 10.99 -0.69 16.35
N SER A 64 11.39 -1.71 15.59
CA SER A 64 11.55 -3.08 16.08
C SER A 64 12.77 -3.23 16.98
N ASP A 65 13.91 -2.61 16.62
CA ASP A 65 15.13 -2.57 17.42
C ASP A 65 14.89 -1.85 18.76
N ALA A 66 14.18 -0.73 18.73
CA ALA A 66 13.79 0.00 19.94
C ALA A 66 12.87 -0.83 20.86
N LEU A 67 11.91 -1.55 20.27
CA LEU A 67 11.03 -2.45 21.03
C LEU A 67 11.81 -3.60 21.67
N ALA A 68 12.68 -4.27 20.91
CA ALA A 68 13.54 -5.34 21.41
C ALA A 68 14.45 -4.86 22.54
N ARG A 69 15.10 -3.70 22.37
CA ARG A 69 15.94 -3.07 23.39
C ARG A 69 15.14 -2.78 24.66
N SER A 70 13.94 -2.20 24.54
CA SER A 70 13.08 -1.93 25.69
C SER A 70 12.73 -3.20 26.47
N TYR A 71 12.48 -4.32 25.79
CA TYR A 71 12.23 -5.61 26.46
C TYR A 71 13.47 -6.12 27.19
N LEU A 72 14.64 -6.11 26.55
CA LEU A 72 15.90 -6.55 27.14
C LEU A 72 16.28 -5.72 28.38
N GLU A 73 16.22 -4.39 28.28
CA GLU A 73 16.53 -3.47 29.39
C GLU A 73 15.55 -3.63 30.56
N THR A 74 14.28 -3.95 30.28
CA THR A 74 13.28 -4.21 31.33
C THR A 74 13.54 -5.54 32.04
N TYR A 75 13.94 -6.58 31.31
CA TYR A 75 14.24 -7.90 31.89
C TYR A 75 15.58 -7.93 32.64
N MET A 76 16.51 -7.02 32.28
CA MET A 76 17.88 -6.96 32.77
C MET A 76 18.29 -5.52 33.17
N PRO A 77 17.67 -4.93 34.20
CA PRO A 77 17.79 -3.50 34.53
C PRO A 77 19.17 -3.02 35.00
N ASN A 78 20.13 -3.93 35.26
CA ASN A 78 21.45 -3.61 35.79
C ASN A 78 22.58 -4.13 34.88
N ILE A 79 22.31 -4.27 33.58
CA ILE A 79 23.26 -4.81 32.60
C ILE A 79 23.31 -3.88 31.40
N ASP A 80 24.52 -3.53 30.98
CA ASP A 80 24.73 -2.63 29.86
C ASP A 80 24.53 -3.39 28.54
N ILE A 81 23.47 -3.06 27.82
CA ILE A 81 23.16 -3.62 26.51
C ILE A 81 23.77 -2.72 25.43
N ASN A 82 24.84 -3.21 24.82
CA ASN A 82 25.65 -2.48 23.85
C ASN A 82 24.90 -2.35 22.52
N THR A 83 24.54 -3.48 21.91
CA THR A 83 23.90 -3.53 20.60
C THR A 83 22.68 -4.45 20.65
N VAL A 84 21.61 -4.03 19.96
CA VAL A 84 20.42 -4.83 19.71
C VAL A 84 20.10 -4.70 18.23
N LYS A 85 19.86 -5.82 17.56
CA LYS A 85 19.49 -5.85 16.15
C LYS A 85 18.41 -6.90 15.93
N VAL A 86 17.33 -6.50 15.28
CA VAL A 86 16.27 -7.37 14.82
C VAL A 86 16.52 -7.74 13.37
N LEU A 87 16.65 -9.04 13.09
CA LEU A 87 16.63 -9.58 11.74
C LEU A 87 15.21 -10.02 11.42
N ARG A 88 14.65 -9.45 10.35
CA ARG A 88 13.34 -9.83 9.82
C ARG A 88 13.51 -10.53 8.48
N THR A 89 13.01 -11.75 8.36
CA THR A 89 12.98 -12.52 7.11
C THR A 89 11.57 -13.00 6.82
N GLU A 90 11.30 -13.37 5.58
CA GLU A 90 9.99 -13.85 5.14
C GLU A 90 10.16 -15.15 4.38
N GLY A 91 9.17 -16.03 4.45
CA GLY A 91 9.21 -17.31 3.77
C GLY A 91 7.84 -17.95 3.67
N ASN A 92 7.83 -19.12 3.03
CA ASN A 92 6.66 -19.98 2.94
C ASN A 92 7.01 -21.35 3.51
N GLU A 93 6.10 -21.92 4.28
CA GLU A 93 6.21 -23.26 4.86
C GLU A 93 4.98 -24.07 4.48
N GLU A 94 5.18 -25.32 4.07
CA GLU A 94 4.07 -26.21 3.74
C GLU A 94 3.66 -26.97 5.00
N VAL A 95 2.48 -26.65 5.54
CA VAL A 95 1.91 -27.28 6.73
C VAL A 95 0.58 -27.91 6.33
N ASP A 96 0.46 -29.23 6.51
CA ASP A 96 -0.73 -30.02 6.15
C ASP A 96 -1.19 -29.85 4.67
N GLY A 97 -0.23 -29.66 3.75
CA GLY A 97 -0.49 -29.47 2.32
C GLY A 97 -0.93 -28.04 1.94
N ASN A 98 -1.00 -27.12 2.90
CA ASN A 98 -1.22 -25.69 2.66
C ASN A 98 0.11 -24.93 2.79
N LYS A 99 0.43 -24.08 1.82
CA LYS A 99 1.55 -23.13 1.94
C LYS A 99 1.12 -21.98 2.83
N LEU A 100 1.70 -21.89 4.02
CA LEU A 100 1.53 -20.79 4.95
C LEU A 100 2.69 -19.81 4.79
N TYR A 101 2.34 -18.54 4.57
CA TYR A 101 3.29 -17.45 4.62
C TYR A 101 3.64 -17.14 6.08
N TYR A 102 4.93 -17.01 6.35
CA TYR A 102 5.42 -16.62 7.68
C TYR A 102 6.39 -15.45 7.59
N VAL A 103 6.35 -14.62 8.62
CA VAL A 103 7.38 -13.63 8.90
C VAL A 103 8.19 -14.11 10.09
N GLN A 104 9.50 -14.16 9.92
CA GLN A 104 10.44 -14.62 10.90
C GLN A 104 11.22 -13.44 11.49
N TYR A 105 11.38 -13.45 12.80
CA TYR A 105 12.12 -12.46 13.57
C TYR A 105 13.18 -13.16 14.42
N GLU A 106 14.36 -12.54 14.48
CA GLU A 106 15.48 -12.95 15.31
C GLU A 106 16.07 -11.70 15.98
N VAL A 107 16.33 -11.77 17.29
CA VAL A 107 16.92 -10.68 18.07
C VAL A 107 18.36 -11.06 18.44
N GLU A 108 19.31 -10.30 17.90
CA GLU A 108 20.72 -10.38 18.28
C GLU A 108 21.03 -9.29 19.31
N ALA A 109 21.63 -9.65 20.45
CA ALA A 109 21.97 -8.72 21.51
C ALA A 109 23.37 -8.97 22.10
N ASP A 110 24.13 -7.89 22.29
CA ASP A 110 25.42 -7.91 22.98
C ASP A 110 25.30 -7.18 24.31
N ALA A 111 25.73 -7.81 25.41
CA ALA A 111 25.69 -7.21 26.74
C ALA A 111 27.04 -7.34 27.47
N SER A 112 27.34 -6.37 28.33
CA SER A 112 28.56 -6.35 29.14
C SER A 112 28.25 -6.69 30.59
N PHE A 113 29.05 -7.56 31.20
CA PHE A 113 28.85 -8.01 32.58
C PHE A 113 30.06 -7.69 33.46
N ASP A 114 29.79 -7.19 34.66
CA ASP A 114 30.80 -6.95 35.69
C ASP A 114 31.26 -8.27 36.33
N SER A 115 32.56 -8.56 36.25
CA SER A 115 33.18 -9.65 37.02
C SER A 115 33.34 -9.26 38.50
N TRP A 116 33.11 -10.21 39.41
CA TRP A 116 33.26 -9.96 40.85
C TRP A 116 34.63 -10.36 41.40
N PHE A 117 35.38 -11.18 40.68
CA PHE A 117 36.67 -11.70 41.14
C PHE A 117 37.80 -11.35 40.15
N ASN A 118 38.62 -10.36 40.50
CA ASN A 118 39.88 -10.07 39.82
C ASN A 118 40.96 -11.07 40.29
N PHE A 119 41.11 -12.20 39.59
CA PHE A 119 42.16 -13.17 39.91
C PHE A 119 43.52 -12.64 39.42
N SER A 120 44.30 -12.08 40.33
CA SER A 120 45.66 -11.56 40.15
C SER A 120 45.84 -10.44 39.10
N ASP A 121 45.99 -9.23 39.63
CA ASP A 121 46.61 -8.02 39.08
C ASP A 121 47.72 -8.33 38.06
N HIS A 122 47.40 -8.28 36.75
CA HIS A 122 48.27 -7.95 35.59
C HIS A 122 47.48 -7.93 34.25
N SER A 123 46.22 -7.48 34.24
CA SER A 123 45.61 -6.79 33.10
C SER A 123 44.33 -6.12 33.58
N SER A 124 44.07 -4.94 33.01
CA SER A 124 42.95 -4.04 33.23
C SER A 124 41.62 -4.69 33.63
N THR A 125 40.86 -3.95 34.46
CA THR A 125 39.39 -4.02 34.60
C THR A 125 38.71 -3.97 33.24
N GLU A 126 38.74 -5.07 32.48
CA GLU A 126 37.95 -5.23 31.27
C GLU A 126 36.62 -5.84 31.69
N LEU A 127 35.56 -5.06 31.52
CA LEU A 127 34.21 -5.58 31.39
C LEU A 127 34.26 -6.69 30.34
N GLU A 128 33.94 -7.93 30.71
CA GLU A 128 33.80 -8.98 29.71
C GLU A 128 32.51 -8.72 28.94
N SER A 129 32.66 -8.17 27.73
CA SER A 129 31.55 -8.10 26.78
C SER A 129 31.20 -9.52 26.37
N ARG A 130 29.99 -9.97 26.71
CA ARG A 130 29.50 -11.30 26.36
C ARG A 130 28.43 -11.15 25.30
N ARG A 131 28.73 -11.71 24.14
CA ARG A 131 27.75 -11.86 23.08
C ARG A 131 26.89 -13.07 23.39
N VAL A 132 25.59 -12.87 23.45
CA VAL A 132 24.64 -13.98 23.34
C VAL A 132 24.00 -13.82 21.97
N GLY A 133 24.56 -14.52 20.98
CA GLY A 133 23.79 -14.84 19.79
C GLY A 133 22.70 -15.80 20.26
N ASN A 134 21.50 -15.30 20.49
CA ASN A 134 20.40 -16.14 20.89
C ASN A 134 19.94 -16.94 19.67
N ASP A 135 19.77 -18.25 19.82
CA ASP A 135 19.23 -19.14 18.79
C ASP A 135 17.69 -19.08 18.73
N ALA A 136 17.07 -18.17 19.48
CA ALA A 136 15.65 -17.95 19.48
C ALA A 136 15.16 -17.26 18.21
N MET A 137 14.31 -17.96 17.49
CA MET A 137 13.65 -17.50 16.28
C MET A 137 12.15 -17.49 16.51
N ALA A 138 11.45 -16.39 16.27
CA ALA A 138 9.99 -16.39 16.25
C ALA A 138 9.48 -16.35 14.83
N ARG A 139 8.57 -17.26 14.46
CA ARG A 139 7.80 -17.15 13.21
C ARG A 139 6.36 -16.81 13.54
N THR A 140 5.86 -15.76 12.90
CA THR A 140 4.45 -15.40 12.90
C THR A 140 3.82 -16.03 11.65
N HIS A 141 3.08 -17.13 11.87
CA HIS A 141 2.30 -17.78 10.83
C HIS A 141 1.00 -17.02 10.66
N MET A 142 0.82 -16.42 9.50
CA MET A 142 -0.27 -15.47 9.30
C MET A 142 -1.58 -16.24 9.12
N LEU A 143 -2.56 -15.97 10.00
CA LEU A 143 -3.85 -16.60 9.89
C LEU A 143 -4.58 -15.99 8.70
N PRO A 144 -5.27 -16.79 7.89
CA PRO A 144 -5.99 -16.21 6.78
C PRO A 144 -7.19 -15.44 7.37
N SER A 145 -7.24 -14.14 7.12
CA SER A 145 -8.42 -13.32 7.40
C SER A 145 -9.26 -13.20 6.14
N ASP A 146 -10.53 -12.83 6.32
CA ASP A 146 -11.34 -12.33 5.25
C ASP A 146 -10.64 -11.17 4.52
N LEU A 147 -10.65 -11.20 3.20
CA LEU A 147 -9.93 -10.25 2.36
C LEU A 147 -10.92 -9.43 1.55
N ASP A 148 -10.79 -8.12 1.59
CA ASP A 148 -11.34 -7.21 0.60
C ASP A 148 -10.24 -6.81 -0.37
N LEU A 149 -10.28 -7.39 -1.56
CA LEU A 149 -9.30 -7.14 -2.62
C LEU A 149 -9.94 -6.35 -3.75
N VAL A 150 -9.41 -5.16 -4.05
CA VAL A 150 -9.79 -4.42 -5.26
C VAL A 150 -8.62 -4.39 -6.22
N PHE A 151 -8.81 -5.00 -7.39
CA PHE A 151 -7.89 -4.86 -8.51
C PHE A 151 -8.12 -3.50 -9.19
N VAL A 152 -7.08 -2.70 -9.29
CA VAL A 152 -7.05 -1.44 -10.03
C VAL A 152 -6.25 -1.67 -11.31
N ALA A 153 -6.95 -1.91 -12.42
CA ALA A 153 -6.33 -2.48 -13.61
C ALA A 153 -6.28 -1.49 -14.77
N ASP A 154 -5.11 -1.39 -15.39
CA ASP A 154 -4.89 -0.57 -16.58
C ASP A 154 -5.60 -1.17 -17.79
N PHE A 155 -6.45 -0.35 -18.41
CA PHE A 155 -7.24 -0.60 -19.62
C PHE A 155 -6.95 0.48 -20.66
N SER A 156 -5.78 1.11 -20.60
CA SER A 156 -5.26 1.97 -21.66
C SER A 156 -4.90 1.19 -22.93
N GLY A 157 -4.71 1.90 -24.04
CA GLY A 157 -4.43 1.30 -25.34
C GLY A 157 -3.13 0.50 -25.39
N SER A 158 -2.13 0.84 -24.56
CA SER A 158 -0.84 0.14 -24.49
C SER A 158 -1.01 -1.32 -24.06
N MET A 159 -2.02 -1.63 -23.24
CA MET A 159 -2.31 -2.98 -22.75
C MET A 159 -2.71 -3.96 -23.87
N ASN A 160 -3.02 -3.48 -25.07
CA ASN A 160 -3.23 -4.32 -26.25
C ASN A 160 -1.93 -4.83 -26.87
N SER A 161 -0.77 -4.36 -26.39
CA SER A 161 0.53 -4.77 -26.90
C SER A 161 0.76 -6.27 -26.71
N PRO A 162 1.36 -6.95 -27.71
CA PRO A 162 1.66 -8.37 -27.59
C PRO A 162 2.75 -8.62 -26.55
N TRP A 163 2.54 -9.64 -25.74
CA TRP A 163 3.46 -10.13 -24.72
C TRP A 163 3.31 -11.65 -24.65
N ASN A 164 4.35 -12.40 -25.07
CA ASN A 164 4.36 -13.87 -25.09
C ASN A 164 3.16 -14.54 -25.80
N GLY A 165 2.75 -13.99 -26.96
CA GLY A 165 1.74 -14.60 -27.83
C GLY A 165 0.29 -14.22 -27.53
N LYS A 166 0.01 -13.48 -26.46
CA LYS A 166 -1.28 -12.83 -26.19
C LYS A 166 -1.05 -11.32 -25.98
N SER A 167 -2.11 -10.53 -25.83
CA SER A 167 -1.96 -9.16 -25.33
C SER A 167 -1.68 -9.15 -23.83
N GLN A 168 -1.04 -8.09 -23.33
CA GLN A 168 -0.85 -7.88 -21.90
C GLN A 168 -2.19 -7.87 -21.15
N LEU A 169 -3.21 -7.22 -21.73
CA LEU A 169 -4.58 -7.24 -21.21
C LEU A 169 -5.14 -8.65 -21.06
N GLN A 170 -4.92 -9.51 -22.06
CA GLN A 170 -5.42 -10.88 -21.98
C GLN A 170 -4.72 -11.66 -20.87
N HIS A 171 -3.39 -11.48 -20.71
CA HIS A 171 -2.67 -12.08 -19.59
C HIS A 171 -3.19 -11.59 -18.24
N LEU A 172 -3.44 -10.28 -18.10
CA LEU A 172 -4.02 -9.69 -16.89
C LEU A 172 -5.38 -10.34 -16.57
N LYS A 173 -6.29 -10.39 -17.53
CA LYS A 173 -7.63 -10.99 -17.34
C LYS A 173 -7.55 -12.46 -16.98
N ASP A 174 -6.69 -13.23 -17.67
CA ASP A 174 -6.47 -14.65 -17.39
C ASP A 174 -6.06 -14.84 -15.92
N GLN A 175 -5.12 -14.04 -15.40
CA GLN A 175 -4.65 -14.17 -14.02
C GLN A 175 -5.68 -13.71 -12.99
N VAL A 176 -6.33 -12.56 -13.21
CA VAL A 176 -7.42 -12.10 -12.33
C VAL A 176 -8.54 -13.13 -12.28
N ASN A 177 -8.85 -13.79 -13.38
CA ASN A 177 -9.84 -14.86 -13.44
C ASN A 177 -9.44 -16.09 -12.63
N ILE A 178 -8.17 -16.51 -12.69
CA ILE A 178 -7.65 -17.65 -11.91
C ILE A 178 -7.70 -17.32 -10.43
N ILE A 179 -7.12 -16.19 -10.04
CA ILE A 179 -7.04 -15.75 -8.64
C ILE A 179 -8.44 -15.55 -8.04
N SER A 180 -9.35 -14.92 -8.79
CA SER A 180 -10.73 -14.73 -8.31
C SER A 180 -11.47 -16.05 -8.13
N SER A 181 -11.22 -17.05 -9.00
CA SER A 181 -11.79 -18.39 -8.83
C SER A 181 -11.21 -19.10 -7.60
N ASP A 182 -9.92 -18.94 -7.33
CA ASP A 182 -9.24 -19.59 -6.20
C ASP A 182 -9.69 -19.00 -4.86
N LEU A 183 -9.68 -17.66 -4.75
CA LEU A 183 -10.10 -16.92 -3.56
C LEU A 183 -11.60 -17.10 -3.28
N LEU A 184 -12.45 -17.19 -4.30
CA LEU A 184 -13.90 -17.35 -4.14
C LEU A 184 -14.35 -18.82 -4.30
N SER A 185 -13.42 -19.77 -4.17
CA SER A 185 -13.70 -21.19 -4.34
C SER A 185 -14.61 -21.72 -3.22
N SER A 186 -15.37 -22.78 -3.51
CA SER A 186 -16.17 -23.46 -2.49
C SER A 186 -15.33 -24.01 -1.34
N THR A 187 -14.06 -24.35 -1.60
CA THR A 187 -13.08 -24.74 -0.58
C THR A 187 -12.80 -23.59 0.38
N ALA A 188 -12.53 -22.38 -0.14
CA ALA A 188 -12.32 -21.19 0.69
C ALA A 188 -13.57 -20.86 1.53
N THR A 189 -14.76 -20.91 0.92
CA THR A 189 -16.03 -20.71 1.64
C THR A 189 -16.27 -21.77 2.71
N SER A 190 -15.95 -23.04 2.42
CA SER A 190 -16.10 -24.14 3.40
C SER A 190 -15.09 -24.07 4.54
N ALA A 191 -13.93 -23.44 4.30
CA ALA A 191 -12.95 -23.12 5.33
C ALA A 191 -13.37 -21.90 6.19
N GLY A 192 -14.49 -21.26 5.87
CA GLY A 192 -15.05 -20.14 6.63
C GLY A 192 -14.68 -18.75 6.09
N TYR A 193 -13.97 -18.66 4.96
CA TYR A 193 -13.59 -17.37 4.38
C TYR A 193 -14.71 -16.79 3.52
N ALA A 194 -14.88 -15.48 3.62
CA ALA A 194 -15.83 -14.69 2.85
C ALA A 194 -15.12 -13.59 2.05
N HIS A 195 -14.04 -13.91 1.35
CA HIS A 195 -13.30 -12.93 0.54
C HIS A 195 -14.22 -12.16 -0.42
N ARG A 196 -14.05 -10.84 -0.53
CA ARG A 196 -14.76 -10.00 -1.50
C ARG A 196 -13.76 -9.46 -2.50
N ILE A 197 -14.14 -9.49 -3.77
CA ILE A 197 -13.30 -8.98 -4.86
C ILE A 197 -14.05 -7.88 -5.60
N GLY A 198 -13.36 -6.76 -5.79
CA GLY A 198 -13.76 -5.64 -6.65
C GLY A 198 -12.80 -5.50 -7.81
N PHE A 199 -13.26 -4.89 -8.89
CA PHE A 199 -12.45 -4.69 -10.09
C PHE A 199 -12.70 -3.29 -10.66
N VAL A 200 -11.67 -2.45 -10.67
CA VAL A 200 -11.72 -1.07 -11.15
C VAL A 200 -10.78 -0.93 -12.34
N PRO A 201 -11.30 -1.13 -13.57
CA PRO A 201 -10.56 -0.82 -14.78
C PRO A 201 -10.50 0.70 -14.99
N TYR A 202 -9.36 1.18 -15.44
CA TYR A 202 -9.15 2.60 -15.75
C TYR A 202 -8.38 2.78 -17.05
N ASN A 203 -8.59 3.93 -17.69
CA ASN A 203 -7.70 4.49 -18.69
C ASN A 203 -7.42 5.94 -18.28
N LEU A 204 -7.83 6.96 -19.06
CA LEU A 204 -7.91 8.34 -18.58
C LEU A 204 -9.01 8.60 -17.56
N ARG A 205 -10.07 7.78 -17.53
CA ARG A 205 -11.17 7.84 -16.56
C ARG A 205 -11.63 6.43 -16.19
N THR A 206 -12.47 6.32 -15.17
CA THR A 206 -13.18 5.06 -14.88
C THR A 206 -14.54 5.06 -15.56
N GLN A 207 -15.17 3.89 -15.70
CA GLN A 207 -16.48 3.77 -16.31
C GLN A 207 -17.51 3.17 -15.35
N GLU A 208 -18.63 3.85 -15.18
CA GLU A 208 -19.71 3.43 -14.29
C GLU A 208 -21.02 3.26 -15.07
N SER A 209 -21.93 2.41 -14.59
CA SER A 209 -23.30 2.31 -15.11
C SER A 209 -24.22 3.22 -14.30
N ILE A 210 -24.72 4.30 -14.91
CA ILE A 210 -25.62 5.25 -14.25
C ILE A 210 -26.90 5.35 -15.08
N ASN A 211 -28.03 5.00 -14.48
CA ASN A 211 -29.36 5.03 -15.11
C ASN A 211 -29.44 4.28 -16.47
N GLY A 212 -28.64 3.22 -16.62
CA GLY A 212 -28.57 2.41 -17.85
C GLY A 212 -27.55 2.89 -18.87
N ASP A 213 -26.95 4.08 -18.68
CA ASP A 213 -25.87 4.59 -19.52
C ASP A 213 -24.50 4.26 -18.94
N ARG A 214 -23.53 3.97 -19.80
CA ARG A 214 -22.11 3.94 -19.41
C ARG A 214 -21.56 5.37 -19.36
N ARG A 215 -20.94 5.73 -18.25
CA ARG A 215 -20.47 7.10 -17.96
C ARG A 215 -18.98 7.15 -17.66
N CYS A 216 -18.34 8.16 -18.21
CA CYS A 216 -16.92 8.49 -18.06
C CYS A 216 -16.66 9.27 -16.78
N ILE A 217 -16.30 8.58 -15.71
CA ILE A 217 -16.22 9.18 -14.38
C ILE A 217 -14.83 9.76 -14.12
N THR A 218 -14.83 11.03 -13.75
CA THR A 218 -13.69 11.67 -13.08
C THR A 218 -13.94 11.72 -11.58
N GLN A 219 -12.91 11.44 -10.79
CA GLN A 219 -12.94 11.56 -9.32
C GLN A 219 -12.14 12.77 -8.82
N LEU A 220 -11.52 13.53 -9.73
CA LEU A 220 -10.77 14.73 -9.42
C LEU A 220 -11.66 15.94 -9.15
N GLU A 221 -11.12 16.90 -8.42
CA GLU A 221 -11.63 18.26 -8.21
C GLU A 221 -10.86 19.24 -9.08
N TYR A 222 -11.47 20.38 -9.41
CA TYR A 222 -10.87 21.32 -10.34
C TYR A 222 -10.91 22.76 -9.87
N GLU A 223 -9.91 23.51 -10.30
CA GLU A 223 -9.84 24.95 -10.16
C GLU A 223 -10.83 25.66 -11.11
N PRO A 224 -11.44 26.78 -10.69
CA PRO A 224 -12.33 27.54 -11.54
C PRO A 224 -11.59 28.18 -12.72
N ILE A 225 -12.30 28.33 -13.83
CA ILE A 225 -11.74 28.75 -15.11
C ILE A 225 -12.06 30.22 -15.37
N GLU A 226 -11.02 31.05 -15.40
CA GLU A 226 -11.15 32.46 -15.76
C GLU A 226 -11.24 32.66 -17.28
N VAL A 227 -12.30 33.35 -17.74
CA VAL A 227 -12.49 33.69 -19.16
C VAL A 227 -13.03 35.09 -19.34
N THR A 228 -12.66 35.72 -20.47
CA THR A 228 -13.16 37.05 -20.85
C THR A 228 -14.06 36.96 -22.08
N THR A 229 -15.28 37.48 -21.99
CA THR A 229 -16.18 37.71 -23.14
C THR A 229 -16.20 39.19 -23.51
N LYS A 230 -16.71 39.49 -24.71
CA LYS A 230 -16.92 40.87 -25.16
C LYS A 230 -18.40 41.08 -25.36
N TYR A 231 -18.92 42.17 -24.81
CA TYR A 231 -20.28 42.61 -25.09
C TYR A 231 -20.26 44.02 -25.68
N GLN A 232 -21.26 44.29 -26.51
CA GLN A 232 -21.47 45.60 -27.12
C GLN A 232 -22.54 46.36 -26.36
N TYR A 233 -22.30 47.63 -26.07
CA TYR A 233 -23.31 48.51 -25.49
C TYR A 233 -23.30 49.87 -26.19
N TRP A 234 -24.45 50.54 -26.16
CA TRP A 234 -24.61 51.89 -26.65
C TRP A 234 -24.25 52.89 -25.55
N ASN A 235 -23.27 53.76 -25.80
CA ASN A 235 -22.82 54.74 -24.80
C ASN A 235 -23.50 56.13 -24.95
N GLY A 236 -24.53 56.24 -25.81
CA GLY A 236 -25.16 57.52 -26.16
C GLY A 236 -24.71 58.10 -27.51
N TYR A 237 -23.58 57.63 -28.06
CA TYR A 237 -22.98 58.18 -29.28
C TYR A 237 -22.57 57.12 -30.30
N ARG A 238 -22.02 56.00 -29.85
CA ARG A 238 -21.60 54.88 -30.69
C ARG A 238 -21.71 53.57 -29.92
N TRP A 239 -21.70 52.47 -30.67
CA TRP A 239 -21.50 51.14 -30.10
C TRP A 239 -20.04 50.96 -29.66
N VAL A 240 -19.84 50.50 -28.42
CA VAL A 240 -18.52 50.24 -27.83
C VAL A 240 -18.46 48.80 -27.34
N TRP A 241 -17.31 48.16 -27.58
CA TRP A 241 -17.00 46.84 -27.02
C TRP A 241 -16.36 47.00 -25.65
N ARG A 242 -16.79 46.20 -24.69
CA ARG A 242 -16.17 46.09 -23.37
C ARG A 242 -15.95 44.63 -23.01
N ASP A 243 -14.83 44.39 -22.36
CA ASP A 243 -14.48 43.10 -21.81
C ASP A 243 -15.30 42.83 -20.54
N GLN A 244 -15.75 41.59 -20.39
CA GLN A 244 -16.43 41.09 -19.22
C GLN A 244 -15.75 39.81 -18.79
N ASP A 245 -15.17 39.83 -17.60
CA ASP A 245 -14.49 38.69 -17.02
C ASP A 245 -15.50 37.82 -16.27
N HIS A 246 -15.31 36.51 -16.38
CA HIS A 246 -16.12 35.48 -15.75
C HIS A 246 -15.20 34.48 -15.07
N LEU A 247 -15.63 34.02 -13.90
CA LEU A 247 -15.02 32.91 -13.20
C LEU A 247 -16.02 31.75 -13.27
N ILE A 248 -15.68 30.71 -14.04
CA ILE A 248 -16.57 29.58 -14.31
C ILE A 248 -16.10 28.39 -13.46
N PRO A 249 -16.83 27.96 -12.42
CA PRO A 249 -16.52 26.71 -11.73
C PRO A 249 -16.53 25.56 -12.74
N PHE A 250 -15.49 24.73 -12.73
CA PHE A 250 -15.37 23.61 -13.68
C PHE A 250 -16.59 22.69 -13.60
N GLU A 251 -17.07 22.46 -12.38
CA GLU A 251 -18.22 21.61 -12.07
C GLU A 251 -19.54 22.24 -12.48
N SER A 252 -19.60 23.54 -12.75
CA SER A 252 -20.82 24.15 -13.30
C SER A 252 -21.02 23.84 -14.79
N ILE A 253 -19.97 23.38 -15.48
CA ILE A 253 -20.04 23.02 -16.90
C ILE A 253 -20.68 21.65 -17.04
N ASP A 254 -21.74 21.56 -17.84
CA ASP A 254 -22.38 20.29 -18.20
C ASP A 254 -21.53 19.53 -19.25
N TRP A 255 -20.42 18.95 -18.81
CA TRP A 255 -19.51 18.14 -19.62
C TRP A 255 -20.19 16.97 -20.32
N LYS A 256 -21.27 16.44 -19.73
CA LYS A 256 -22.11 15.42 -20.36
C LYS A 256 -22.75 15.94 -21.64
N THR A 257 -23.42 17.07 -21.58
CA THR A 257 -24.12 17.61 -22.76
C THR A 257 -23.14 18.29 -23.74
N TRP A 258 -22.09 18.95 -23.23
CA TRP A 258 -21.01 19.46 -24.08
C TRP A 258 -20.26 18.33 -24.81
N GLY A 259 -20.13 17.15 -24.20
CA GLY A 259 -19.51 15.96 -24.79
C GLY A 259 -20.13 15.51 -26.11
N GLU A 260 -21.39 15.83 -26.36
CA GLU A 260 -22.09 15.49 -27.60
C GLU A 260 -21.74 16.42 -28.78
N LYS A 261 -21.20 17.60 -28.49
CA LYS A 261 -20.86 18.62 -29.48
C LYS A 261 -19.54 18.30 -30.18
N SER A 262 -19.41 18.76 -31.42
CA SER A 262 -18.12 18.72 -32.11
C SER A 262 -17.20 19.84 -31.63
N SER A 263 -15.89 19.64 -31.71
CA SER A 263 -14.91 20.68 -31.38
C SER A 263 -15.08 21.96 -32.22
N SER A 264 -15.66 21.84 -33.42
CA SER A 264 -15.97 22.99 -34.28
C SER A 264 -17.15 23.81 -33.76
N GLU A 265 -18.20 23.17 -33.23
CA GLU A 265 -19.31 23.88 -32.59
C GLU A 265 -18.83 24.65 -31.35
N VAL A 266 -18.00 24.02 -30.51
CA VAL A 266 -17.40 24.69 -29.35
C VAL A 266 -16.52 25.87 -29.79
N ARG A 267 -15.69 25.68 -30.82
CA ARG A 267 -14.85 26.76 -31.37
C ARG A 267 -15.69 27.94 -31.85
N ASN A 268 -16.71 27.70 -32.67
CA ASN A 268 -17.55 28.73 -33.24
C ASN A 268 -18.32 29.50 -32.15
N CYS A 269 -18.91 28.80 -31.18
CA CYS A 269 -19.62 29.44 -30.06
C CYS A 269 -18.67 30.26 -29.17
N ALA A 270 -17.45 29.78 -28.93
CA ALA A 270 -16.45 30.54 -28.19
C ALA A 270 -16.02 31.82 -28.91
N ASP A 271 -15.89 31.77 -30.24
CA ASP A 271 -15.46 32.91 -31.06
C ASP A 271 -16.59 33.96 -31.20
N GLU A 272 -17.83 33.53 -31.49
CA GLU A 272 -18.99 34.43 -31.59
C GLU A 272 -20.23 33.86 -30.92
N SER A 273 -20.88 34.67 -30.08
CA SER A 273 -22.07 34.27 -29.31
C SER A 273 -23.26 33.87 -30.19
N ASN A 274 -23.31 34.32 -31.45
CA ASN A 274 -24.38 33.97 -32.39
C ASN A 274 -24.33 32.51 -32.84
N TYR A 275 -23.18 31.84 -32.71
CA TYR A 275 -23.04 30.40 -33.00
C TYR A 275 -23.38 29.52 -31.79
N CYS A 276 -23.62 30.11 -30.62
CA CYS A 276 -24.11 29.39 -29.46
C CYS A 276 -25.60 29.12 -29.63
N SER A 277 -26.00 27.84 -29.57
CA SER A 277 -27.38 27.40 -29.75
C SER A 277 -27.83 26.47 -28.63
N GLY A 278 -29.11 26.52 -28.30
CA GLY A 278 -29.69 25.72 -27.21
C GLY A 278 -29.11 26.11 -25.85
N PHE A 279 -28.50 25.15 -25.16
CA PHE A 279 -27.91 25.33 -23.84
C PHE A 279 -26.51 25.99 -23.87
N MET A 280 -25.85 26.02 -25.03
CA MET A 280 -24.46 26.48 -25.13
C MET A 280 -24.34 27.96 -24.81
N THR A 281 -23.38 28.33 -23.96
CA THR A 281 -23.01 29.72 -23.69
C THR A 281 -21.60 30.03 -24.19
N GLN A 282 -21.35 31.28 -24.61
CA GLN A 282 -20.02 31.68 -25.09
C GLN A 282 -18.95 31.58 -23.99
N GLN A 283 -19.30 31.87 -22.74
CA GLN A 283 -18.37 31.81 -21.61
C GLN A 283 -17.92 30.38 -21.32
N GLU A 284 -18.83 29.39 -21.32
CA GLU A 284 -18.50 27.98 -21.14
C GLU A 284 -17.70 27.45 -22.33
N ALA A 285 -18.08 27.80 -23.57
CA ALA A 285 -17.33 27.40 -24.75
C ALA A 285 -15.88 27.90 -24.71
N LYS A 286 -15.67 29.14 -24.24
CA LYS A 286 -14.34 29.69 -24.00
C LYS A 286 -13.60 28.95 -22.89
N ALA A 287 -14.29 28.61 -21.79
CA ALA A 287 -13.70 27.88 -20.67
C ALA A 287 -13.22 26.49 -21.11
N ILE A 288 -14.06 25.74 -21.81
CA ILE A 288 -13.74 24.43 -22.39
C ILE A 288 -12.52 24.51 -23.31
N ARG A 289 -12.47 25.51 -24.21
CA ARG A 289 -11.30 25.71 -25.08
C ARG A 289 -10.03 26.02 -24.30
N LYS A 290 -10.13 26.77 -23.22
CA LYS A 290 -8.99 27.11 -22.35
C LYS A 290 -8.44 25.85 -21.67
N VAL A 291 -9.32 24.98 -21.17
CA VAL A 291 -8.98 23.66 -20.62
C VAL A 291 -8.28 22.80 -21.68
N PHE A 292 -8.89 22.64 -22.86
CA PHE A 292 -8.32 21.82 -23.94
C PHE A 292 -6.97 22.34 -24.45
N SER A 293 -6.81 23.66 -24.52
CA SER A 293 -5.53 24.27 -24.88
C SER A 293 -4.44 23.94 -23.87
N SER A 294 -4.78 23.86 -22.57
CA SER A 294 -3.82 23.50 -21.53
C SER A 294 -3.50 22.01 -21.53
N ALA A 295 -4.48 21.16 -21.85
CA ALA A 295 -4.28 19.72 -21.97
C ALA A 295 -3.48 19.28 -23.20
N GLY A 296 -3.29 20.14 -24.20
CA GLY A 296 -2.69 19.75 -25.49
C GLY A 296 -3.60 18.85 -26.36
N GLY A 297 -4.89 18.79 -26.04
CA GLY A 297 -5.89 17.96 -26.71
C GLY A 297 -7.28 18.20 -26.15
N ASN A 298 -8.31 17.58 -26.72
CA ASN A 298 -9.67 17.72 -26.22
C ASN A 298 -9.90 16.81 -25.00
N TRP A 299 -9.17 17.08 -23.93
CA TRP A 299 -9.22 16.35 -22.67
C TRP A 299 -9.71 17.29 -21.56
N PRO A 300 -10.75 16.92 -20.80
CA PRO A 300 -11.29 17.75 -19.74
C PRO A 300 -10.39 17.76 -18.49
N ASP A 301 -9.63 16.69 -18.24
CA ASP A 301 -8.84 16.51 -17.02
C ASP A 301 -7.43 17.16 -17.11
N ALA A 302 -7.33 18.35 -17.70
CA ALA A 302 -6.07 19.07 -17.92
C ALA A 302 -5.33 19.31 -16.59
N HIS A 303 -4.08 18.85 -16.49
CA HIS A 303 -3.27 18.95 -15.26
C HIS A 303 -3.33 20.33 -14.59
N SER A 304 -3.20 21.42 -15.35
CA SER A 304 -3.20 22.80 -14.81
C SER A 304 -4.51 23.26 -14.15
N TYR A 305 -5.60 22.52 -14.35
CA TYR A 305 -6.91 22.81 -13.77
C TYR A 305 -7.32 21.78 -12.72
N VAL A 306 -6.55 20.71 -12.55
CA VAL A 306 -6.81 19.77 -11.45
C VAL A 306 -6.37 20.45 -10.16
N ASP A 307 -7.29 20.56 -9.21
CA ASP A 307 -6.94 20.98 -7.85
C ASP A 307 -6.33 19.77 -7.14
N ILE A 308 -5.00 19.68 -7.17
CA ILE A 308 -4.25 18.53 -6.62
C ILE A 308 -4.49 18.39 -5.11
N ASP A 309 -4.49 19.50 -4.38
CA ASP A 309 -4.63 19.51 -2.93
C ASP A 309 -6.03 19.04 -2.51
N ILE A 310 -7.08 19.63 -3.09
CA ILE A 310 -8.46 19.24 -2.78
C ILE A 310 -8.76 17.83 -3.31
N SER A 311 -8.26 17.45 -4.49
CA SER A 311 -8.44 16.09 -5.02
C SER A 311 -7.84 15.03 -4.10
N ALA A 312 -6.64 15.28 -3.54
CA ALA A 312 -6.00 14.36 -2.61
C ALA A 312 -6.74 14.27 -1.26
N LEU A 313 -7.32 15.37 -0.79
CA LEU A 313 -8.10 15.43 0.46
C LEU A 313 -9.49 14.78 0.31
N ASN A 314 -10.20 15.08 -0.77
CA ASN A 314 -11.58 14.65 -1.01
C ASN A 314 -11.66 13.35 -1.80
N TRP A 315 -10.62 12.52 -1.78
CA TRP A 315 -10.59 11.25 -2.54
C TRP A 315 -11.79 10.34 -2.22
N ASN A 316 -12.33 10.41 -1.00
CA ASN A 316 -13.47 9.59 -0.55
C ASN A 316 -14.84 10.16 -0.94
N VAL A 317 -14.90 11.38 -1.49
CA VAL A 317 -16.12 11.99 -1.98
C VAL A 317 -16.37 11.54 -3.42
N SER A 318 -17.16 10.48 -3.56
CA SER A 318 -17.51 9.93 -4.87
C SER A 318 -18.30 10.93 -5.71
N LYS A 319 -17.79 11.23 -6.91
CA LYS A 319 -18.40 12.18 -7.84
C LYS A 319 -19.42 11.53 -8.78
N ILE A 320 -19.70 10.23 -8.64
CA ILE A 320 -20.57 9.45 -9.54
C ILE A 320 -21.96 10.09 -9.68
N SER A 321 -22.51 10.63 -8.60
CA SER A 321 -23.84 11.26 -8.59
C SER A 321 -23.91 12.59 -9.36
N ALA A 322 -22.77 13.23 -9.63
CA ALA A 322 -22.69 14.47 -10.40
C ALA A 322 -22.75 14.17 -11.91
N GLU A 323 -23.89 13.68 -12.39
CA GLU A 323 -24.05 13.16 -13.76
C GLU A 323 -23.63 14.14 -14.89
N HIS A 324 -23.77 15.45 -14.67
CA HIS A 324 -23.40 16.49 -15.62
C HIS A 324 -21.88 16.55 -15.88
N LEU A 325 -21.05 16.06 -14.96
CA LEU A 325 -19.59 15.97 -15.13
C LEU A 325 -19.13 14.82 -16.03
N HIS A 326 -20.03 13.88 -16.31
CA HIS A 326 -19.68 12.56 -16.82
C HIS A 326 -20.30 12.28 -18.20
N PRO A 327 -19.51 12.47 -19.28
CA PRO A 327 -19.92 12.12 -20.63
C PRO A 327 -20.43 10.68 -20.76
N VAL A 328 -21.34 10.45 -21.72
CA VAL A 328 -21.73 9.07 -22.08
C VAL A 328 -20.54 8.43 -22.81
N SER A 329 -20.13 7.25 -22.37
CA SER A 329 -19.08 6.44 -23.01
C SER A 329 -19.61 5.81 -24.31
N SER A 330 -19.82 6.66 -25.32
CA SER A 330 -20.30 6.28 -26.65
C SER A 330 -19.78 7.29 -27.66
N LYS A 331 -19.67 6.89 -28.93
CA LYS A 331 -19.15 7.77 -29.99
C LYS A 331 -19.90 9.10 -30.10
N SER A 332 -21.21 9.11 -29.90
CA SER A 332 -22.02 10.34 -29.93
C SER A 332 -21.91 11.13 -28.64
N GLY A 333 -21.78 10.46 -27.49
CA GLY A 333 -21.71 11.10 -26.17
C GLY A 333 -20.36 11.68 -25.79
N SER A 334 -19.30 11.27 -26.49
CA SER A 334 -17.93 11.72 -26.29
C SER A 334 -17.33 12.37 -27.54
N ASN A 335 -18.17 12.83 -28.47
CA ASN A 335 -17.78 13.41 -29.76
C ASN A 335 -16.86 14.64 -29.63
N LEU A 336 -16.99 15.38 -28.53
CA LEU A 336 -16.14 16.55 -28.25
C LEU A 336 -14.70 16.16 -27.95
N PHE A 337 -14.51 15.03 -27.26
CA PHE A 337 -13.26 14.66 -26.62
C PHE A 337 -12.34 13.92 -27.57
N SER A 338 -11.04 13.99 -27.29
CA SER A 338 -10.05 13.22 -28.02
C SER A 338 -10.30 11.72 -27.82
N ASN A 339 -10.04 10.92 -28.86
CA ASN A 339 -10.15 9.46 -28.77
C ASN A 339 -9.25 8.94 -27.65
N GLY A 340 -9.78 8.04 -26.82
CA GLY A 340 -9.02 7.44 -25.73
C GLY A 340 -9.33 7.96 -24.33
N MET A 341 -10.39 8.77 -24.15
CA MET A 341 -10.85 9.16 -22.82
C MET A 341 -11.60 8.01 -22.19
N CYS A 342 -12.60 7.55 -22.93
CA CYS A 342 -13.64 6.57 -22.63
C CYS A 342 -14.74 6.86 -23.69
N GLY A 343 -14.72 6.18 -24.83
CA GLY A 343 -15.63 6.51 -25.93
C GLY A 343 -15.55 5.60 -27.15
N GLY A 344 -16.60 4.83 -27.37
CA GLY A 344 -16.91 4.16 -28.65
C GLY A 344 -16.11 2.89 -28.98
N SER A 345 -14.85 2.77 -28.55
CA SER A 345 -14.00 1.58 -28.76
C SER A 345 -13.61 0.87 -27.46
N GLU A 346 -13.62 1.58 -26.34
CA GLU A 346 -13.45 1.05 -24.99
C GLU A 346 -14.76 0.42 -24.51
N ASN A 347 -14.66 -0.72 -23.84
CA ASN A 347 -15.78 -1.31 -23.12
C ASN A 347 -15.24 -1.85 -21.80
N PHE A 348 -15.30 -1.08 -20.73
CA PHE A 348 -14.94 -1.58 -19.41
C PHE A 348 -15.82 -0.88 -18.38
N PHE A 349 -15.85 -1.41 -17.17
CA PHE A 349 -16.60 -0.80 -16.09
C PHE A 349 -16.17 -1.31 -14.73
N THR A 350 -16.36 -0.46 -13.72
CA THR A 350 -16.16 -0.85 -12.32
C THR A 350 -17.13 -1.94 -11.91
N ILE A 351 -16.60 -2.96 -11.24
CA ILE A 351 -17.34 -4.01 -10.57
C ILE A 351 -17.13 -3.80 -9.06
N PRO A 352 -18.21 -3.56 -8.29
CA PRO A 352 -18.09 -3.34 -6.84
C PRO A 352 -17.62 -4.61 -6.13
N LEU A 353 -17.16 -4.44 -4.88
CA LEU A 353 -16.82 -5.56 -4.01
C LEU A 353 -17.98 -6.55 -3.90
N SER A 354 -17.70 -7.82 -4.17
CA SER A 354 -18.69 -8.89 -4.13
C SER A 354 -18.05 -10.23 -3.75
N LEU A 355 -18.87 -11.14 -3.24
CA LEU A 355 -18.52 -12.56 -3.05
C LEU A 355 -18.54 -13.35 -4.37
N GLN A 356 -18.85 -12.69 -5.49
CA GLN A 356 -18.92 -13.29 -6.82
C GLN A 356 -17.73 -12.86 -7.65
N LYS A 357 -17.23 -13.80 -8.46
CA LYS A 357 -16.14 -13.55 -9.39
C LYS A 357 -16.50 -12.40 -10.35
N PRO A 358 -15.63 -11.38 -10.51
CA PRO A 358 -15.88 -10.30 -11.45
C PRO A 358 -15.89 -10.82 -12.90
N SER A 359 -16.87 -10.39 -13.69
CA SER A 359 -16.97 -10.74 -15.12
C SER A 359 -16.27 -9.69 -15.98
N ILE A 360 -15.03 -9.99 -16.38
CA ILE A 360 -14.12 -9.03 -17.04
C ILE A 360 -13.73 -9.42 -18.47
N ASP A 361 -14.09 -10.62 -18.93
CA ASP A 361 -13.62 -11.17 -20.21
C ASP A 361 -14.03 -10.32 -21.41
N SER A 362 -15.26 -9.81 -21.39
CA SER A 362 -15.83 -8.98 -22.45
C SER A 362 -15.28 -7.55 -22.50
N MET A 363 -14.49 -7.15 -21.51
CA MET A 363 -13.99 -5.78 -21.44
C MET A 363 -12.89 -5.53 -22.48
N SER A 364 -12.69 -4.30 -22.96
CA SER A 364 -11.64 -3.95 -23.91
C SER A 364 -10.91 -2.69 -23.49
N ALA A 365 -9.59 -2.70 -23.69
CA ALA A 365 -8.71 -1.60 -23.35
C ALA A 365 -8.53 -0.66 -24.56
N SER A 366 -8.52 0.65 -24.31
CA SER A 366 -8.16 1.69 -25.28
C SER A 366 -7.95 3.03 -24.56
N GLY A 367 -7.19 3.91 -25.21
CA GLY A 367 -6.96 5.27 -24.74
C GLY A 367 -5.69 5.49 -23.94
N GLY A 368 -5.64 6.59 -23.20
CA GLY A 368 -4.49 6.97 -22.38
C GLY A 368 -4.48 6.31 -21.01
N THR A 369 -3.49 6.66 -20.19
CA THR A 369 -3.25 6.06 -18.87
C THR A 369 -3.32 7.14 -17.78
N SER A 370 -4.23 6.98 -16.83
CA SER A 370 -4.36 7.85 -15.64
C SER A 370 -4.62 7.00 -14.40
N VAL A 371 -3.56 6.38 -13.87
CA VAL A 371 -3.66 5.47 -12.71
C VAL A 371 -4.32 6.11 -11.50
N TYR A 372 -4.18 7.43 -11.31
CA TYR A 372 -4.80 8.17 -10.21
C TYR A 372 -6.32 8.06 -10.21
N GLN A 373 -6.99 8.03 -11.38
CA GLN A 373 -8.45 7.85 -11.44
C GLN A 373 -8.85 6.44 -10.99
N GLY A 374 -8.10 5.44 -11.45
CA GLY A 374 -8.30 4.05 -11.05
C GLY A 374 -8.03 3.85 -9.56
N LEU A 375 -6.96 4.44 -9.03
CA LEU A 375 -6.57 4.35 -7.62
C LEU A 375 -7.62 5.00 -6.71
N ILE A 376 -8.03 6.23 -7.00
CA ILE A 376 -9.06 6.92 -6.22
C ILE A 376 -10.36 6.12 -6.23
N ARG A 377 -10.81 5.66 -7.41
CA ARG A 377 -12.03 4.85 -7.50
C ARG A 377 -11.87 3.49 -6.80
N GLY A 378 -10.71 2.85 -6.91
CA GLY A 378 -10.38 1.61 -6.21
C GLY A 378 -10.50 1.74 -4.71
N ALA A 379 -9.92 2.80 -4.15
CA ALA A 379 -10.03 3.13 -2.74
C ALA A 379 -11.49 3.43 -2.32
N GLN A 380 -12.25 4.13 -3.16
CA GLN A 380 -13.68 4.38 -2.91
C GLN A 380 -14.50 3.07 -2.92
N VAL A 381 -14.26 2.16 -3.88
CA VAL A 381 -14.93 0.85 -3.93
C VAL A 381 -14.61 0.03 -2.68
N LEU A 382 -13.36 0.10 -2.20
CA LEU A 382 -12.95 -0.54 -0.95
C LEU A 382 -13.68 0.04 0.26
N ALA A 383 -13.74 1.38 0.36
CA ALA A 383 -14.45 2.10 1.44
C ALA A 383 -15.98 1.88 1.39
N GLU A 384 -16.57 1.76 0.21
CA GLU A 384 -17.99 1.42 0.00
C GLU A 384 -18.33 0.04 0.59
N GLY A 385 -17.35 -0.85 0.75
CA GLY A 385 -17.49 -2.15 1.41
C GLY A 385 -17.95 -2.08 2.87
N ARG A 386 -17.81 -0.92 3.53
CA ARG A 386 -18.31 -0.60 4.88
C ARG A 386 -19.77 -0.13 4.90
N SER A 387 -20.24 0.48 3.80
CA SER A 387 -21.41 1.38 3.76
C SER A 387 -22.77 0.74 4.07
N THR A 388 -22.81 -0.57 4.32
CA THR A 388 -24.01 -1.35 4.65
C THR A 388 -24.08 -1.82 6.10
N ILE A 389 -23.08 -1.49 6.93
CA ILE A 389 -22.92 -2.02 8.29
C ILE A 389 -23.41 -1.02 9.34
N GLY A 390 -24.52 -1.34 10.01
CA GLY A 390 -25.14 -0.49 11.04
C GLY A 390 -25.04 -1.04 12.47
N ASP A 391 -24.51 -2.26 12.65
CA ASP A 391 -24.40 -2.94 13.94
C ASP A 391 -22.94 -3.08 14.39
N THR A 392 -22.70 -3.06 15.70
CA THR A 392 -21.36 -3.01 16.29
C THR A 392 -20.59 -4.33 16.06
N GLU A 393 -21.25 -5.49 16.20
CA GLU A 393 -20.62 -6.80 15.97
C GLU A 393 -20.20 -6.99 14.51
N GLN A 394 -21.01 -6.50 13.57
CA GLN A 394 -20.69 -6.55 12.15
C GLN A 394 -19.55 -5.59 11.78
N LEU A 395 -19.42 -4.47 12.49
CA LEU A 395 -18.33 -3.53 12.30
C LEU A 395 -17.00 -4.09 12.84
N GLU A 396 -17.01 -4.77 13.99
CA GLU A 396 -15.83 -5.48 14.50
C GLU A 396 -15.34 -6.52 13.48
N LYS A 397 -16.24 -7.37 12.98
CA LYS A 397 -15.90 -8.36 11.92
C LYS A 397 -15.43 -7.72 10.62
N TYR A 398 -15.89 -6.51 10.29
CA TYR A 398 -15.40 -5.77 9.13
C TYR A 398 -13.98 -5.24 9.35
N ASN A 399 -13.68 -4.72 10.54
CA ASN A 399 -12.37 -4.20 10.89
C ASN A 399 -11.29 -5.30 10.96
N GLU A 400 -11.67 -6.55 11.26
CA GLU A 400 -10.80 -7.74 11.20
C GLU A 400 -10.38 -8.10 9.75
N ARG A 401 -11.11 -7.64 8.73
CA ARG A 401 -10.83 -7.96 7.32
C ARG A 401 -9.57 -7.26 6.83
N ALA A 402 -8.72 -8.01 6.15
CA ALA A 402 -7.61 -7.47 5.37
C ALA A 402 -8.14 -6.57 4.25
N GLN A 403 -7.64 -5.34 4.16
CA GLN A 403 -7.97 -4.39 3.09
C GLN A 403 -6.79 -4.30 2.11
N MET A 404 -7.04 -4.55 0.83
CA MET A 404 -5.99 -4.57 -0.19
C MET A 404 -6.40 -3.88 -1.50
N LEU A 405 -5.53 -2.98 -1.97
CA LEU A 405 -5.55 -2.45 -3.33
C LEU A 405 -4.39 -3.08 -4.11
N LEU A 406 -4.69 -3.63 -5.28
CA LEU A 406 -3.66 -4.15 -6.17
C LEU A 406 -3.71 -3.44 -7.52
N ILE A 407 -2.71 -2.60 -7.78
CA ILE A 407 -2.58 -1.84 -9.02
C ILE A 407 -1.83 -2.68 -10.05
N LEU A 408 -2.41 -2.85 -11.22
CA LEU A 408 -1.84 -3.56 -12.36
C LEU A 408 -1.70 -2.58 -13.52
N SER A 409 -0.47 -2.27 -13.98
CA SER A 409 -0.24 -1.29 -15.05
C SER A 409 0.95 -1.63 -15.94
N ASP A 410 0.87 -1.29 -17.22
CA ASP A 410 1.93 -1.47 -18.23
C ASP A 410 2.62 -0.16 -18.65
N GLY A 411 2.24 0.98 -18.05
CA GLY A 411 2.56 2.27 -18.60
C GLY A 411 2.75 3.37 -17.58
N LYS A 412 3.40 4.45 -18.04
CA LYS A 412 3.38 5.75 -17.37
C LYS A 412 2.10 6.48 -17.74
N GLU A 413 1.68 7.43 -16.90
CA GLU A 413 0.58 8.33 -17.20
C GLU A 413 0.80 9.07 -18.53
N ASP A 414 -0.20 9.04 -19.40
CA ASP A 414 -0.23 9.72 -20.69
C ASP A 414 -1.67 10.16 -20.97
N PRO A 415 -1.94 11.46 -21.22
CA PRO A 415 -0.97 12.53 -21.47
C PRO A 415 -0.46 13.25 -20.21
N PHE A 416 -1.08 13.04 -19.04
CA PHE A 416 -0.84 13.84 -17.85
C PHE A 416 0.23 13.24 -16.93
N THR A 417 1.49 13.36 -17.34
CA THR A 417 2.63 12.68 -16.70
C THR A 417 2.97 13.12 -15.27
N GLU A 418 2.44 14.26 -14.80
CA GLU A 418 2.80 14.88 -13.50
C GLU A 418 1.70 14.71 -12.45
N THR A 419 0.43 14.58 -12.87
CA THR A 419 -0.74 14.57 -11.97
C THR A 419 -0.66 13.49 -10.90
N PHE A 420 -0.26 12.26 -11.25
CA PHE A 420 -0.18 11.19 -10.25
C PHE A 420 0.87 11.48 -9.18
N SER A 421 2.09 11.83 -9.58
CA SER A 421 3.18 12.13 -8.64
C SER A 421 2.82 13.26 -7.70
N GLU A 422 2.18 14.32 -8.20
CA GLU A 422 1.79 15.46 -7.37
C GLU A 422 0.66 15.13 -6.40
N LEU A 423 -0.35 14.35 -6.83
CA LEU A 423 -1.40 13.86 -5.91
C LEU A 423 -0.80 13.04 -4.77
N VAL A 424 0.16 12.17 -5.08
CA VAL A 424 0.86 11.36 -4.08
C VAL A 424 1.70 12.24 -3.16
N GLU A 425 2.41 13.24 -3.70
CA GLU A 425 3.18 14.22 -2.91
C GLU A 425 2.29 15.05 -1.96
N LYS A 426 1.08 15.41 -2.40
CA LYS A 426 0.06 16.07 -1.56
C LYS A 426 -0.67 15.11 -0.62
N GLY A 427 -0.24 13.86 -0.53
CA GLY A 427 -0.68 12.93 0.50
C GLY A 427 -1.89 12.08 0.12
N LEU A 428 -2.24 11.93 -1.16
CA LEU A 428 -3.35 11.07 -1.59
C LEU A 428 -3.30 9.68 -0.94
N CYS A 429 -2.19 8.95 -1.07
CA CYS A 429 -2.07 7.59 -0.53
C CYS A 429 -1.98 7.57 1.01
N THR A 430 -1.51 8.66 1.63
CA THR A 430 -1.54 8.84 3.09
C THR A 430 -2.97 9.01 3.58
N ASN A 431 -3.76 9.86 2.92
CA ASN A 431 -5.16 10.12 3.25
C ASN A 431 -6.02 8.86 3.05
N ILE A 432 -5.73 8.08 2.00
CA ILE A 432 -6.38 6.77 1.77
C ILE A 432 -6.06 5.83 2.94
N ARG A 433 -4.79 5.64 3.30
CA ARG A 433 -4.39 4.76 4.41
C ARG A 433 -4.99 5.18 5.75
N GLN A 434 -5.02 6.48 6.03
CA GLN A 434 -5.58 7.00 7.26
C GLN A 434 -7.05 6.63 7.44
N HIS A 435 -7.81 6.53 6.35
CA HIS A 435 -9.22 6.14 6.40
C HIS A 435 -9.44 4.70 6.87
N PHE A 436 -8.48 3.80 6.61
CA PHE A 436 -8.54 2.39 7.02
C PHE A 436 -7.70 2.11 8.29
N SER A 437 -7.36 3.15 9.06
CA SER A 437 -6.55 3.00 10.27
C SER A 437 -7.30 2.38 11.47
N ASP A 438 -8.62 2.23 11.37
CA ASP A 438 -9.47 1.55 12.33
C ASP A 438 -9.57 0.02 12.10
N HIS A 439 -9.00 -0.48 11.01
CA HIS A 439 -8.84 -1.92 10.79
C HIS A 439 -7.69 -2.49 11.63
N ASP A 440 -7.81 -3.78 11.98
CA ASP A 440 -6.78 -4.51 12.72
C ASP A 440 -5.45 -4.60 11.96
N SER A 441 -5.50 -4.44 10.64
CA SER A 441 -4.34 -4.40 9.78
C SER A 441 -4.39 -3.19 8.85
N PRO A 442 -3.25 -2.52 8.62
CA PRO A 442 -3.21 -1.37 7.74
C PRO A 442 -3.55 -1.78 6.31
N LEU A 443 -4.14 -0.85 5.55
CA LEU A 443 -4.37 -1.02 4.11
C LEU A 443 -3.06 -1.38 3.40
N TYR A 444 -3.10 -2.48 2.64
CA TYR A 444 -2.00 -2.89 1.78
C TYR A 444 -2.20 -2.40 0.35
N ILE A 445 -1.22 -1.67 -0.21
CA ILE A 445 -1.22 -1.23 -1.61
C ILE A 445 -0.06 -1.92 -2.35
N GLY A 446 -0.38 -2.90 -3.18
CA GLY A 446 0.58 -3.56 -4.06
C GLY A 446 0.56 -2.99 -5.48
N VAL A 447 1.69 -2.96 -6.16
CA VAL A 447 1.79 -2.57 -7.58
C VAL A 447 2.49 -3.67 -8.36
N ILE A 448 1.93 -4.02 -9.52
CA ILE A 448 2.55 -4.90 -10.51
C ILE A 448 2.76 -4.13 -11.81
N GLY A 449 4.02 -3.97 -12.19
CA GLY A 449 4.42 -3.46 -13.50
C GLY A 449 4.39 -4.58 -14.54
N ILE A 450 3.44 -4.54 -15.47
CA ILE A 450 3.29 -5.55 -16.52
C ILE A 450 4.16 -5.16 -17.71
N ASN A 451 5.27 -5.85 -17.90
CA ASN A 451 6.28 -5.51 -18.90
C ASN A 451 6.71 -4.03 -18.82
N PHE A 452 6.73 -3.49 -17.60
CA PHE A 452 6.90 -2.09 -17.29
C PHE A 452 7.70 -1.92 -16.01
N ASN A 453 8.55 -0.89 -15.97
CA ASN A 453 9.36 -0.54 -14.80
C ASN A 453 8.54 0.37 -13.86
N ALA A 454 7.57 -0.22 -13.16
CA ALA A 454 6.77 0.48 -12.16
C ALA A 454 7.64 0.88 -10.97
N SER A 455 8.62 0.04 -10.61
CA SER A 455 9.59 0.35 -9.55
C SER A 455 10.48 1.55 -9.90
N GLY A 456 10.48 2.05 -11.12
CA GLY A 456 11.16 3.26 -11.55
C GLY A 456 10.36 4.55 -11.32
N GLN A 457 9.04 4.46 -11.15
CA GLN A 457 8.16 5.63 -11.06
C GLN A 457 8.06 6.14 -9.61
N THR A 458 8.28 7.44 -9.41
CA THR A 458 8.22 8.07 -8.08
C THR A 458 6.83 7.99 -7.47
N GLY A 459 5.77 8.14 -8.27
CA GLY A 459 4.38 8.01 -7.81
C GLY A 459 4.10 6.65 -7.17
N PHE A 460 4.52 5.54 -7.82
CA PHE A 460 4.37 4.20 -7.24
C PHE A 460 5.23 4.01 -6.01
N LYS A 461 6.51 4.42 -6.03
CA LYS A 461 7.41 4.29 -4.85
C LYS A 461 6.86 4.96 -3.60
N ASN A 462 6.26 6.14 -3.75
CA ASN A 462 5.75 6.91 -2.63
C ASN A 462 4.34 6.47 -2.20
N CYS A 463 3.66 5.65 -3.01
CA CYS A 463 2.30 5.22 -2.74
C CYS A 463 2.19 3.75 -2.33
N ALA A 464 3.00 2.85 -2.87
CA ALA A 464 2.88 1.40 -2.71
C ALA A 464 3.70 0.85 -1.53
N ASP A 465 3.20 -0.21 -0.90
CA ASP A 465 3.93 -0.98 0.10
C ASP A 465 4.95 -1.92 -0.54
N GLU A 466 4.61 -2.45 -1.72
CA GLU A 466 5.49 -3.28 -2.53
C GLU A 466 5.21 -3.10 -4.02
N ILE A 467 6.28 -3.14 -4.82
CA ILE A 467 6.23 -2.99 -6.27
C ILE A 467 6.99 -4.17 -6.89
N ILE A 468 6.35 -4.89 -7.79
CA ILE A 468 6.96 -6.00 -8.53
C ILE A 468 6.88 -5.71 -10.03
N ASP A 469 8.03 -5.62 -10.68
CA ASP A 469 8.11 -5.51 -12.13
C ASP A 469 8.18 -6.90 -12.76
N VAL A 470 7.23 -7.21 -13.64
CA VAL A 470 7.08 -8.53 -14.28
C VAL A 470 7.41 -8.41 -15.76
N SER A 471 8.58 -8.92 -16.16
CA SER A 471 9.01 -8.92 -17.56
C SER A 471 8.53 -10.16 -18.34
N ASN A 472 8.23 -11.26 -17.65
CA ASN A 472 7.77 -12.51 -18.25
C ASN A 472 6.34 -12.84 -17.81
N SER A 473 5.43 -13.05 -18.76
CA SER A 473 4.02 -13.28 -18.48
C SER A 473 3.73 -14.57 -17.71
N GLN A 474 4.65 -15.54 -17.74
CA GLN A 474 4.52 -16.80 -16.98
C GLN A 474 4.66 -16.57 -15.48
N ASP A 475 5.43 -15.56 -15.08
CA ASP A 475 5.68 -15.25 -13.66
C ASP A 475 4.56 -14.39 -13.06
N LEU A 476 3.67 -13.83 -13.90
CA LEU A 476 2.66 -12.86 -13.48
C LEU A 476 1.76 -13.44 -12.38
N LEU A 477 1.23 -14.66 -12.57
CA LEU A 477 0.34 -15.31 -11.60
C LEU A 477 1.00 -15.45 -10.23
N ASP A 478 2.20 -16.02 -10.20
CA ASP A 478 2.96 -16.25 -8.98
C ASP A 478 3.25 -14.93 -8.24
N LYS A 479 3.57 -13.87 -8.98
CA LYS A 479 3.80 -12.53 -8.41
C LYS A 479 2.55 -11.86 -7.88
N ILE A 480 1.40 -12.06 -8.52
CA ILE A 480 0.13 -11.60 -7.94
C ILE A 480 -0.17 -12.35 -6.64
N GLN A 481 -0.01 -13.68 -6.65
CA GLN A 481 -0.24 -14.51 -5.47
C GLN A 481 0.70 -14.13 -4.32
N GLU A 482 1.97 -13.84 -4.62
CA GLU A 482 2.95 -13.34 -3.64
C GLU A 482 2.46 -12.06 -2.95
N LEU A 483 1.99 -11.07 -3.72
CA LEU A 483 1.47 -9.82 -3.14
C LEU A 483 0.19 -10.03 -2.34
N ILE A 484 -0.72 -10.90 -2.80
CA ILE A 484 -1.96 -11.20 -2.06
C ILE A 484 -1.63 -11.89 -0.73
N GLN A 485 -0.67 -12.82 -0.71
CA GLN A 485 -0.23 -13.46 0.52
C GLN A 485 0.36 -12.46 1.50
N LYS A 486 1.17 -11.51 1.03
CA LYS A 486 1.76 -10.44 1.86
C LYS A 486 0.75 -9.38 2.32
N GLY A 487 -0.30 -9.12 1.54
CA GLY A 487 -1.35 -8.16 1.88
C GLY A 487 -2.47 -8.73 2.77
N ALA A 488 -2.81 -10.01 2.60
CA ALA A 488 -3.78 -10.73 3.44
C ALA A 488 -3.20 -11.16 4.80
N ALA A 489 -1.90 -10.99 4.94
CA ALA A 489 -1.10 -11.22 6.13
C ALA A 489 -1.44 -10.17 7.21
N THR A 490 -2.48 -10.46 7.99
CA THR A 490 -3.06 -9.54 9.00
C THR A 490 -2.52 -9.85 10.40
N ASN A 491 -3.08 -10.89 11.05
CA ASN A 491 -2.73 -11.35 12.38
C ASN A 491 -2.29 -12.82 12.29
N GLY A 492 -1.14 -13.14 12.89
CA GLY A 492 -0.60 -14.48 12.88
C GLY A 492 -0.35 -15.01 14.27
N VAL A 493 -0.30 -16.34 14.38
CA VAL A 493 0.16 -16.97 15.62
C VAL A 493 1.68 -16.99 15.60
N SER A 494 2.28 -16.16 16.45
CA SER A 494 3.72 -16.20 16.70
C SER A 494 4.07 -17.46 17.49
N ARG A 495 5.05 -18.22 16.99
CA ARG A 495 5.63 -19.37 17.68
C ARG A 495 7.14 -19.19 17.77
N LEU A 496 7.70 -19.50 18.93
CA LEU A 496 9.14 -19.60 19.13
C LEU A 496 9.64 -20.94 18.57
N TYR A 497 10.81 -20.87 17.96
CA TYR A 497 11.55 -21.96 17.36
C TYR A 497 13.00 -21.86 17.80
N ASP A 498 13.66 -23.01 17.87
CA ASP A 498 15.10 -23.11 18.07
C ASP A 498 15.78 -23.13 16.70
N LYS A 499 16.80 -22.30 16.49
CA LYS A 499 17.54 -22.17 15.23
C LYS A 499 18.21 -23.47 14.79
N ASN A 500 18.43 -24.42 15.72
CA ASN A 500 19.08 -25.70 15.45
C ASN A 500 18.12 -26.90 15.29
N SER A 501 16.79 -26.69 15.30
CA SER A 501 15.80 -27.79 15.22
C SER A 501 15.43 -28.21 13.80
#